data_AF-A0A438J594-F1
#
_entry.id   AF-A0A438J594-F1
#
_cell.length_a   1.000
_cell.length_b   1.000
_cell.length_c   1.000
_cell.angle_alpha   90.00
_cell.angle_beta   90.00
_cell.angle_gamma   90.00
#
_symmetry.space_group_name_H-M   'P 1'
#
loop_
_entity.id
_entity.type
_entity.pdbx_description
1 polymer ?
#
loop_
_entity_poly.entity_id
_entity_poly.type
_entity_poly.pdbx_seq_one_letter_code
_entity_poly.pdbx_strand_id
1 'polypeptide(L)'
;MVEDDMGSDLPEDDAQESILEEKRQCIERARRVFEKAVNYFRTSAPELKEERTMLLEEWLNMESSFGELGDVSLVQIKLPKKLKKKRQIVTEDGPSGAISTVLGIPKFSYEEYIDYLFPEETQTTNLKILEAAYRWKKQKTSDDE
;
A
#
# COMPACT_ATOMS: atom_id res chain seq x y z
N MET A 1 8.56 69.52 7.10
CA MET A 1 7.75 69.22 5.91
C MET A 1 8.15 67.83 5.49
N VAL A 2 7.16 66.98 5.30
CA VAL A 2 7.24 65.53 5.13
C VAL A 2 8.00 65.22 3.84
N GLU A 3 9.04 64.40 3.91
CA GLU A 3 9.58 63.73 2.74
C GLU A 3 8.87 62.38 2.65
N ASP A 4 8.10 62.23 1.58
CA ASP A 4 7.30 61.07 1.24
C ASP A 4 8.19 59.85 0.98
N ASP A 5 8.15 58.87 1.89
CA ASP A 5 8.65 57.50 1.69
C ASP A 5 7.62 56.73 0.84
N MET A 6 7.62 57.02 -0.46
CA MET A 6 6.72 56.42 -1.44
C MET A 6 7.46 55.32 -2.22
N GLY A 7 7.00 54.08 -2.04
CA GLY A 7 7.04 53.07 -3.11
C GLY A 7 8.01 51.92 -2.93
N SER A 8 7.78 51.09 -1.92
CA SER A 8 8.28 49.70 -1.87
C SER A 8 7.06 48.77 -1.99
N ASP A 9 6.34 48.83 -3.11
CA ASP A 9 5.09 48.06 -3.29
C ASP A 9 5.14 47.22 -4.59
N LEU A 10 5.29 45.90 -4.38
CA LEU A 10 4.60 44.81 -5.09
C LEU A 10 4.96 44.50 -6.57
N PRO A 11 6.09 43.80 -6.80
CA PRO A 11 6.11 42.79 -7.87
C PRO A 11 6.77 41.44 -7.52
N GLU A 12 7.45 41.32 -6.37
CA GLU A 12 8.21 40.10 -6.02
C GLU A 12 7.34 39.00 -5.40
N ASP A 13 6.32 39.37 -4.61
CA ASP A 13 5.41 38.42 -3.97
C ASP A 13 4.51 37.69 -4.99
N ASP A 14 4.00 38.40 -6.01
CA ASP A 14 3.18 37.80 -7.07
C ASP A 14 3.97 36.78 -7.91
N ALA A 15 5.25 37.09 -8.20
CA ALA A 15 6.12 36.18 -8.93
C ALA A 15 6.44 34.92 -8.11
N GLN A 16 6.64 35.08 -6.79
CA GLN A 16 6.88 33.97 -5.89
C GLN A 16 5.63 33.08 -5.74
N GLU A 17 4.44 33.67 -5.66
CA GLU A 17 3.17 32.92 -5.60
C GLU A 17 2.94 32.09 -6.86
N SER A 18 3.22 32.65 -8.05
CA SER A 18 3.15 31.92 -9.32
C SER A 18 4.05 30.68 -9.34
N ILE A 19 5.30 30.79 -8.88
CA ILE A 19 6.25 29.68 -8.84
C ILE A 19 5.77 28.58 -7.87
N LEU A 20 5.21 28.98 -6.72
CA LEU A 20 4.66 28.03 -5.75
C LEU A 20 3.46 27.28 -6.32
N GLU A 21 2.60 27.96 -7.08
CA GLU A 21 1.45 27.35 -7.73
C GLU A 21 1.88 26.34 -8.81
N GLU A 22 2.86 26.68 -9.64
CA GLU A 22 3.42 25.73 -10.62
C GLU A 22 4.02 24.48 -9.96
N LYS A 23 4.71 24.66 -8.83
CA LYS A 23 5.25 23.54 -8.02
C LYS A 23 4.12 22.67 -7.48
N ARG A 24 3.06 23.25 -6.91
CA ARG A 24 1.87 22.51 -6.44
C ARG A 24 1.26 21.66 -7.56
N GLN A 25 1.08 22.24 -8.74
CA GLN A 25 0.55 21.50 -9.89
C GLN A 25 1.47 20.38 -10.36
N CYS A 26 2.80 20.57 -10.29
CA CYS A 26 3.76 19.53 -10.60
C CYS A 26 3.66 18.33 -9.64
N ILE A 27 3.59 18.62 -8.34
CA ILE A 27 3.40 17.61 -7.29
C ILE A 27 2.08 16.84 -7.52
N GLU A 28 1.00 17.56 -7.84
CA GLU A 28 -0.29 16.93 -8.08
C GLU A 28 -0.30 16.01 -9.31
N ARG A 29 0.45 16.37 -10.35
CA ARG A 29 0.66 15.48 -11.51
C ARG A 29 1.45 14.23 -11.13
N ALA A 30 2.48 14.36 -10.29
CA ALA A 30 3.26 13.23 -9.80
C ALA A 30 2.40 12.27 -8.95
N ARG A 31 1.59 12.81 -8.04
CA ARG A 31 0.63 12.03 -7.23
C ARG A 31 -0.28 11.17 -8.09
N ARG A 32 -0.86 11.73 -9.15
CA ARG A 32 -1.72 10.98 -10.09
C ARG A 32 -1.01 9.79 -10.73
N VAL A 33 0.29 9.89 -11.01
CA VAL A 33 1.07 8.78 -11.57
C VAL A 33 1.23 7.67 -10.53
N PHE A 34 1.59 8.02 -9.30
CA PHE A 34 1.66 7.05 -8.20
C PHE A 34 0.31 6.38 -7.94
N GLU A 35 -0.78 7.15 -7.90
CA GLU A 35 -2.13 6.61 -7.71
C GLU A 35 -2.51 5.62 -8.80
N LYS A 36 -2.21 5.94 -10.07
CA LYS A 36 -2.47 5.04 -11.20
C LYS A 36 -1.68 3.73 -11.06
N ALA A 37 -0.42 3.81 -10.66
CA ALA A 37 0.43 2.64 -10.45
C ALA A 37 -0.04 1.80 -9.25
N VAL A 38 -0.39 2.44 -8.13
CA VAL A 38 -0.97 1.76 -6.95
C VAL A 38 -2.28 1.06 -7.33
N ASN A 39 -3.14 1.72 -8.11
CA ASN A 39 -4.39 1.12 -8.56
C ASN A 39 -4.15 -0.08 -9.49
N TYR A 40 -3.14 -0.04 -10.36
CA TYR A 40 -2.74 -1.19 -11.17
C TYR A 40 -2.38 -2.40 -10.32
N PHE A 41 -1.52 -2.24 -9.31
CA PHE A 41 -1.19 -3.34 -8.40
C PHE A 41 -2.39 -3.82 -7.59
N ARG A 42 -3.33 -2.93 -7.27
CA ARG A 42 -4.55 -3.31 -6.56
C ARG A 42 -5.50 -4.17 -7.42
N THR A 43 -5.68 -3.82 -8.70
CA THR A 43 -6.72 -4.44 -9.54
C THR A 43 -6.20 -5.50 -10.49
N SER A 44 -5.01 -5.29 -11.05
CA SER A 44 -4.49 -6.07 -12.18
C SER A 44 -3.39 -7.05 -11.77
N ALA A 45 -2.65 -6.75 -10.70
CA ALA A 45 -1.56 -7.59 -10.18
C ALA A 45 -1.58 -7.68 -8.64
N PRO A 46 -2.68 -8.14 -8.01
CA PRO A 46 -2.84 -8.18 -6.55
C PRO A 46 -1.87 -9.10 -5.82
N GLU A 47 -1.24 -10.03 -6.52
CA GLU A 47 -0.18 -10.91 -6.01
C GLU A 47 1.17 -10.19 -5.82
N LEU A 48 1.42 -9.11 -6.56
CA LEU A 48 2.65 -8.31 -6.52
C LEU A 48 2.63 -7.28 -5.38
N LYS A 49 2.46 -7.80 -4.16
CA LYS A 49 2.29 -6.99 -2.95
C LYS A 49 3.57 -6.30 -2.50
N GLU A 50 4.72 -6.92 -2.75
CA GLU A 50 6.02 -6.36 -2.39
C GLU A 50 6.32 -5.13 -3.25
N GLU A 51 6.13 -5.23 -4.56
CA GLU A 51 6.32 -4.15 -5.53
C GLU A 51 5.38 -2.98 -5.23
N ARG A 52 4.11 -3.28 -4.90
CA ARG A 52 3.16 -2.26 -4.44
C ARG A 52 3.65 -1.57 -3.16
N THR A 53 4.27 -2.31 -2.24
CA THR A 53 4.81 -1.76 -1.00
C THR A 53 5.99 -0.84 -1.29
N MET A 54 6.95 -1.29 -2.12
CA MET A 54 8.09 -0.47 -2.55
C MET A 54 7.64 0.83 -3.23
N LEU A 55 6.62 0.76 -4.08
CA LEU A 55 6.04 1.93 -4.72
C LEU A 55 5.46 2.94 -3.69
N LEU A 56 4.77 2.45 -2.65
CA LEU A 56 4.24 3.31 -1.59
C LEU A 56 5.34 3.89 -0.71
N GLU A 57 6.40 3.14 -0.42
CA GLU A 57 7.58 3.64 0.29
C GLU A 57 8.26 4.77 -0.51
N GLU A 58 8.39 4.61 -1.84
CA GLU A 58 8.95 5.66 -2.71
C GLU A 58 8.03 6.89 -2.82
N TRP A 59 6.72 6.69 -2.90
CA TRP A 59 5.77 7.81 -2.86
C TRP A 59 5.88 8.57 -1.52
N LEU A 60 6.00 7.86 -0.40
CA LEU A 60 6.19 8.48 0.91
C LEU A 60 7.46 9.34 0.95
N ASN A 61 8.57 8.82 0.40
CA ASN A 61 9.83 9.56 0.30
C ASN A 61 9.69 10.81 -0.56
N MET A 62 9.00 10.70 -1.69
CA MET A 62 8.69 11.82 -2.58
C MET A 62 7.89 12.90 -1.84
N GLU A 63 6.82 12.56 -1.12
CA GLU A 63 6.03 13.54 -0.37
C GLU A 63 6.88 14.21 0.73
N SER A 64 7.72 13.43 1.43
CA SER A 64 8.63 13.97 2.43
C SER A 64 9.67 14.92 1.83
N SER A 65 10.07 14.73 0.57
CA SER A 65 11.07 15.58 -0.10
C SER A 65 10.55 16.97 -0.45
N PHE A 66 9.23 17.15 -0.55
CA PHE A 66 8.61 18.42 -0.91
C PHE A 66 8.33 19.36 0.28
N GLY A 67 8.66 18.93 1.51
CA GLY A 67 8.46 19.75 2.71
C GLY A 67 6.99 20.14 2.91
N GLU A 68 6.72 21.43 3.06
CA GLU A 68 5.36 21.96 3.30
C GLU A 68 4.38 21.77 2.14
N LEU A 69 4.88 21.58 0.91
CA LEU A 69 4.02 21.31 -0.25
C LEU A 69 3.63 19.83 -0.36
N GLY A 70 4.38 18.96 0.33
CA GLY A 70 4.12 17.53 0.39
C GLY A 70 3.12 17.17 1.48
N ASP A 71 2.49 16.01 1.34
CA ASP A 71 1.63 15.44 2.38
C ASP A 71 1.88 13.93 2.52
N VAL A 72 2.73 13.59 3.48
CA VAL A 72 3.07 12.20 3.81
C VAL A 72 1.87 11.40 4.32
N SER A 73 0.86 12.07 4.89
CA SER A 73 -0.31 11.44 5.49
C SER A 73 -1.13 10.71 4.43
N LEU A 74 -1.16 11.22 3.20
CA LEU A 74 -1.84 10.62 2.05
C LEU A 74 -1.34 9.20 1.75
N VAL A 75 -0.06 8.95 2.01
CA VAL A 75 0.60 7.67 1.69
C VAL A 75 0.69 6.77 2.92
N GLN A 76 0.94 7.34 4.11
CA GLN A 76 1.02 6.56 5.36
C GLN A 76 -0.22 5.71 5.61
N ILE A 77 -1.42 6.26 5.35
CA ILE A 77 -2.68 5.53 5.52
C ILE A 77 -2.84 4.34 4.57
N LYS A 78 -2.04 4.26 3.50
CA LYS A 78 -2.07 3.21 2.47
C LYS A 78 -1.02 2.12 2.73
N LEU A 79 -0.04 2.37 3.60
CA LEU A 79 1.07 1.44 3.82
C LEU A 79 0.60 0.10 4.41
N PRO A 80 1.11 -1.03 3.92
CA PRO A 80 0.75 -2.34 4.43
C PRO A 80 1.47 -2.68 5.73
N LYS A 81 0.89 -3.61 6.49
CA LYS A 81 1.56 -4.26 7.62
C LYS A 81 2.36 -5.45 7.12
N LYS A 82 3.66 -5.51 7.44
CA LYS A 82 4.54 -6.66 7.18
C LYS A 82 4.17 -7.81 8.12
N LEU A 83 3.84 -8.97 7.56
CA LEU A 83 3.51 -10.19 8.30
C LEU A 83 4.50 -11.30 7.92
N LYS A 84 5.04 -12.01 8.92
CA LYS A 84 5.84 -13.20 8.67
C LYS A 84 4.92 -14.41 8.59
N LYS A 85 4.89 -15.10 7.45
CA LYS A 85 4.13 -16.34 7.26
C LYS A 85 5.07 -17.52 6.98
N LYS A 86 4.64 -18.71 7.38
CA LYS A 86 5.34 -19.97 7.13
C LYS A 86 4.50 -20.78 6.15
N ARG A 87 5.07 -21.16 5.00
CA ARG A 87 4.44 -22.08 4.05
C ARG A 87 5.24 -23.37 3.96
N GLN A 88 4.53 -24.49 3.89
CA GLN A 88 5.15 -25.78 3.58
C GLN A 88 5.49 -25.83 2.09
N ILE A 89 6.75 -26.12 1.79
CA ILE A 89 7.25 -26.39 0.44
C ILE A 89 7.70 -27.86 0.37
N VAL A 90 7.49 -28.48 -0.79
CA VAL A 90 7.94 -29.86 -1.05
C VAL A 90 9.30 -29.75 -1.73
N THR A 91 10.32 -30.39 -1.15
CA THR A 91 11.69 -30.31 -1.70
C THR A 91 11.89 -31.37 -2.80
N GLU A 92 12.34 -30.93 -3.98
CA GLU A 92 12.65 -31.76 -5.15
C GLU A 92 14.15 -32.11 -5.20
N ASP A 93 14.73 -32.55 -4.08
CA ASP A 93 16.17 -32.88 -3.99
C ASP A 93 16.47 -34.29 -4.54
N GLY A 94 16.11 -34.56 -5.79
CA GLY A 94 16.37 -35.85 -6.46
C GLY A 94 16.75 -35.66 -7.94
N PRO A 95 17.70 -36.44 -8.49
CA PRO A 95 18.21 -36.27 -9.87
C PRO A 95 17.18 -36.49 -10.99
N SER A 96 15.92 -36.80 -10.65
CA SER A 96 14.82 -37.05 -11.60
C SER A 96 13.60 -36.15 -11.41
N GLY A 97 13.68 -35.11 -10.57
CA GLY A 97 12.53 -34.25 -10.27
C GLY A 97 11.40 -34.91 -9.46
N ALA A 98 11.70 -36.02 -8.79
CA ALA A 98 10.74 -36.72 -7.93
C ALA A 98 10.74 -36.10 -6.52
N ILE A 99 9.54 -35.95 -5.93
CA ILE A 99 9.33 -35.47 -4.56
C ILE A 99 10.21 -36.28 -3.59
N SER A 100 11.10 -35.60 -2.87
CA SER A 100 11.95 -36.25 -1.86
C SER A 100 11.05 -36.84 -0.77
N THR A 101 11.09 -38.17 -0.66
CA THR A 101 10.19 -38.91 0.24
C THR A 101 11.06 -39.66 1.25
N VAL A 102 10.83 -39.45 2.55
CA VAL A 102 11.47 -40.23 3.62
C VAL A 102 10.44 -41.22 4.15
N LEU A 103 10.71 -42.52 4.04
CA LEU A 103 9.81 -43.59 4.51
C LEU A 103 8.38 -43.51 3.92
N GLY A 104 8.23 -43.10 2.66
CA GLY A 104 6.92 -42.96 2.02
C GLY A 104 6.15 -41.68 2.35
N ILE A 105 6.74 -40.77 3.16
CA ILE A 105 6.15 -39.47 3.51
C ILE A 105 6.89 -38.35 2.76
N PRO A 106 6.19 -37.40 2.11
CA PRO A 106 6.82 -36.27 1.46
C PRO A 106 7.66 -35.48 2.47
N LYS A 107 8.90 -35.16 2.10
CA LYS A 107 9.74 -34.26 2.88
C LYS A 107 9.31 -32.83 2.60
N PHE A 108 8.75 -32.19 3.62
CA PHE A 108 8.40 -30.77 3.58
C PHE A 108 9.53 -29.94 4.19
N SER A 109 10.00 -28.92 3.47
CA SER A 109 10.75 -27.81 4.07
C SER A 109 9.79 -26.65 4.37
N TYR A 110 10.13 -25.80 5.33
CA TYR A 110 9.36 -24.59 5.65
C TYR A 110 10.13 -23.39 5.12
N GLU A 111 9.50 -22.61 4.25
CA GLU A 111 10.05 -21.33 3.82
C GLU A 111 9.31 -20.19 4.55
N GLU A 112 10.09 -19.29 5.15
CA GLU A 112 9.57 -18.06 5.74
C GLU A 112 9.39 -17.04 4.62
N TYR A 113 8.16 -16.60 4.38
CA TYR A 113 7.87 -15.54 3.41
C TYR A 113 7.25 -14.34 4.10
N ILE A 114 7.58 -13.14 3.61
CA ILE A 114 6.97 -11.90 4.04
C ILE A 114 5.69 -11.72 3.23
N ASP A 115 4.57 -11.61 3.93
CA ASP A 115 3.29 -11.23 3.35
C ASP A 115 2.97 -9.79 3.76
N TYR A 116 2.17 -9.12 2.95
CA TYR A 116 1.78 -7.74 3.15
C TYR A 116 0.26 -7.66 3.27
N LEU A 117 -0.21 -7.08 4.38
CA LEU A 117 -1.63 -6.85 4.60
C LEU A 117 -1.94 -5.37 4.43
N PHE A 118 -2.65 -5.03 3.36
CA PHE A 118 -3.02 -3.64 3.09
C PHE A 118 -4.22 -3.22 3.95
N PRO A 119 -4.33 -1.95 4.36
CA PRO A 119 -5.44 -1.45 5.17
C PRO A 119 -6.81 -1.76 4.58
N GLU A 120 -6.99 -1.64 3.26
CA GLU A 120 -8.23 -1.97 2.55
C GLU A 120 -8.62 -3.45 2.65
N GLU A 121 -7.65 -4.35 2.74
CA GLU A 121 -7.90 -5.79 2.87
C GLU A 121 -8.43 -6.14 4.26
N THR A 122 -8.02 -5.41 5.30
CA THR A 122 -8.46 -5.66 6.69
C THR A 122 -9.96 -5.45 6.88
N GLN A 123 -10.56 -4.52 6.15
CA GLN A 123 -12.00 -4.27 6.25
C GLN A 123 -12.80 -5.40 5.59
N THR A 124 -12.31 -5.94 4.47
CA THR A 124 -12.99 -7.05 3.77
C THR A 124 -12.97 -8.36 4.54
N THR A 125 -11.91 -8.64 5.30
CA THR A 125 -11.81 -9.88 6.10
C THR A 125 -12.78 -9.87 7.28
N ASN A 126 -12.92 -8.74 7.98
CA ASN A 126 -13.87 -8.59 9.10
C ASN A 126 -15.32 -8.83 8.66
N LEU A 127 -15.71 -8.31 7.49
CA LEU A 127 -17.07 -8.48 6.95
C LEU A 127 -17.38 -9.96 6.64
N LYS A 128 -16.43 -10.71 6.06
CA LYS A 128 -16.60 -12.14 5.77
C LYS A 128 -16.80 -12.98 7.03
N ILE A 129 -16.12 -12.62 8.13
CA ILE A 129 -16.28 -13.29 9.43
C ILE A 129 -17.69 -13.05 9.99
N LEU A 130 -18.18 -11.82 9.93
CA LEU A 130 -19.54 -11.47 10.38
C LEU A 130 -20.62 -12.17 9.55
N GLU A 131 -20.44 -12.22 8.23
CA GLU A 131 -21.36 -12.93 7.34
C GLU A 131 -21.41 -14.44 7.66
N ALA A 132 -20.24 -15.06 7.87
CA ALA A 132 -20.16 -16.46 8.26
C ALA A 132 -20.84 -16.73 9.61
N ALA A 133 -20.65 -15.84 10.60
CA ALA A 133 -21.32 -15.92 11.89
C ALA A 133 -22.84 -15.79 11.77
N TYR A 134 -23.33 -14.88 10.93
CA TYR A 134 -24.76 -14.73 10.65
C TYR A 134 -25.35 -16.00 10.02
N ARG A 135 -24.67 -16.58 9.02
CA ARG A 135 -25.09 -17.85 8.39
C ARG A 135 -25.13 -19.00 9.40
N TRP A 136 -24.13 -19.10 10.29
CA TRP A 136 -24.10 -20.11 11.35
C TRP A 136 -25.26 -19.96 12.33
N LYS A 137 -25.57 -18.73 12.75
CA LYS A 137 -26.73 -18.45 13.61
C LYS A 137 -28.04 -18.86 12.93
N LYS A 138 -28.20 -18.55 11.64
CA LYS A 138 -29.41 -18.90 10.88
C LYS A 138 -29.62 -20.41 10.79
N GLN A 139 -28.55 -21.19 10.58
CA GLN A 139 -28.63 -22.66 10.57
C GLN A 139 -29.10 -23.22 11.91
N LYS A 140 -28.56 -22.70 13.01
CA LYS A 140 -28.94 -23.11 14.38
C LYS A 140 -30.41 -22.84 14.71
N THR A 141 -30.99 -21.76 14.19
CA THR A 141 -32.41 -21.43 14.45
C THR A 141 -33.38 -22.16 13.54
N SER A 142 -32.91 -22.68 12.40
CA SER A 142 -33.72 -23.45 11.45
C SER A 142 -33.80 -24.95 11.79
N ASP A 143 -32.89 -25.47 12.60
CA ASP A 143 -32.93 -26.85 13.11
C ASP A 143 -33.84 -27.02 14.37
N ASP A 144 -34.30 -25.91 14.98
CA ASP A 144 -35.20 -25.89 16.16
C ASP A 144 -36.69 -25.60 15.81
N GLU A 145 -37.04 -25.52 14.51
CA GLU A 145 -38.43 -25.56 13.98
C GLU A 145 -38.72 -26.90 13.30
#